data_AF-A0AAU6WHY6-F1
#
_entry.id   AF-A0AAU6WHY6-F1
#
_cell.length_a   1.000
_cell.length_b   1.000
_cell.length_c   1.000
_cell.angle_alpha   90.00
_cell.angle_beta   90.00
_cell.angle_gamma   90.00
#
_symmetry.space_group_name_H-M   'P 1'
#
loop_
_entity.id
_entity.type
_entity.pdbx_description
1 polymer ?
#
loop_
_entity_poly.entity_id
_entity_poly.type
_entity_poly.pdbx_seq_one_letter_code
_entity_poly.pdbx_strand_id
1 'polypeptide(L)'
;MNSKIPLVLGLSTVLLVTSCAASVETAPNAKDTTTSVPVVSDVTESNTQSALPSTTAESKEITAEDIVPTLKLAQSDTDLPPEEIEDASIKKETFRALAPLSYSREYPAVNESGDLCLVAWASSGDGDGPATLNGPKIQCQDPTEAKENGISLKIESDKDKPGVVLAMLPPEITEDVARSVLLKIPGNHEDLRPPVEFRATEDGLVSLAMEPETAKDLGEITFPRKEGSEFVLNLD
;
A
#
# COMPACT_ATOMS: atom_id res chain seq x y z
N MET A 1 48.91 8.69 33.23
CA MET A 1 48.41 10.09 33.19
C MET A 1 46.90 10.01 33.17
N ASN A 2 46.27 10.43 34.27
CA ASN A 2 44.83 10.41 34.48
C ASN A 2 44.22 11.75 34.04
N SER A 3 43.10 11.72 33.32
CA SER A 3 42.15 12.84 33.23
C SER A 3 40.80 12.26 32.80
N LYS A 4 39.89 11.91 33.72
CA LYS A 4 38.89 12.74 34.44
C LYS A 4 37.89 13.45 33.51
N ILE A 5 36.77 12.76 33.29
CA ILE A 5 35.49 13.27 32.81
C ILE A 5 34.77 14.00 33.97
N PRO A 6 34.04 15.11 33.72
CA PRO A 6 32.98 15.55 34.62
C PRO A 6 31.59 15.16 34.11
N LEU A 7 30.76 14.71 35.04
CA LEU A 7 29.39 14.26 34.90
C LEU A 7 28.44 15.24 35.63
N VAL A 8 27.21 15.35 35.13
CA VAL A 8 25.93 15.76 35.76
C VAL A 8 25.64 17.23 36.11
N LEU A 9 24.52 17.77 35.59
CA LEU A 9 23.25 18.07 36.30
C LEU A 9 22.47 19.19 35.60
N GLY A 10 21.21 18.91 35.26
CA GLY A 10 20.27 19.90 34.76
C GLY A 10 18.83 19.36 34.78
N LEU A 11 18.30 19.09 35.97
CA LEU A 11 16.85 18.95 36.19
C LEU A 11 16.18 20.31 35.98
N SER A 12 15.09 20.36 35.23
CA SER A 12 14.02 21.35 35.43
C SER A 12 12.69 20.82 34.90
N THR A 13 11.87 20.38 35.85
CA THR A 13 10.42 20.23 35.77
C THR A 13 9.73 21.60 35.67
N VAL A 14 8.79 21.78 34.74
CA VAL A 14 7.64 22.67 34.95
C VAL A 14 6.39 21.99 34.37
N LEU A 15 5.53 21.54 35.29
CA LEU A 15 4.11 21.24 35.05
C LEU A 15 3.36 22.58 34.96
N LEU A 16 2.51 22.75 33.94
CA LEU A 16 1.39 23.69 34.00
C LEU A 16 0.15 23.05 33.37
N VAL A 17 -0.78 22.74 34.27
CA VAL A 17 -2.15 22.30 34.02
C VAL A 17 -2.98 23.56 33.77
N THR A 18 -3.75 23.60 32.69
CA THR A 18 -4.91 24.49 32.59
C THR A 18 -6.11 23.72 32.05
N SER A 19 -7.02 23.46 32.99
CA SER A 19 -8.40 23.07 32.80
C SER A 19 -9.26 24.20 32.25
N CYS A 20 -10.38 23.81 31.61
CA CYS A 20 -11.71 24.46 31.51
C CYS A 20 -12.21 24.34 30.06
N ALA A 21 -13.47 24.13 29.74
CA ALA A 21 -14.65 23.59 30.41
C ALA A 21 -15.69 23.43 29.28
N ALA A 22 -16.58 22.47 29.42
CA ALA A 22 -17.69 22.24 28.50
C ALA A 22 -18.60 23.47 28.37
N SER A 23 -19.24 23.63 27.21
CA SER A 23 -20.54 24.30 27.11
C SER A 23 -21.40 23.54 26.12
N VAL A 24 -22.43 22.94 26.69
CA VAL A 24 -23.61 22.38 26.05
C VAL A 24 -24.54 23.55 25.76
N GLU A 25 -25.12 23.62 24.56
CA GLU A 25 -26.38 24.33 24.38
C GLU A 25 -27.29 23.52 23.46
N THR A 26 -28.48 23.22 23.97
CA THR A 26 -29.50 22.38 23.34
C THR A 26 -30.80 23.18 23.26
N ALA A 27 -31.44 23.14 22.07
CA ALA A 27 -32.86 23.34 21.78
C ALA A 27 -33.43 24.79 21.91
N PRO A 28 -34.60 25.13 21.28
CA PRO A 28 -35.68 24.23 20.84
C PRO A 28 -36.44 24.54 19.52
N ASN A 29 -37.16 23.49 19.08
CA ASN A 29 -38.44 23.41 18.35
C ASN A 29 -39.10 24.65 17.70
N ALA A 30 -39.60 24.45 16.48
CA ALA A 30 -40.95 24.86 16.10
C ALA A 30 -41.55 23.90 15.05
N LYS A 31 -42.85 23.67 15.21
CA LYS A 31 -43.74 22.69 14.58
C LYS A 31 -44.83 23.49 13.87
N ASP A 32 -45.15 23.22 12.61
CA ASP A 32 -46.52 23.28 12.04
C ASP A 32 -46.46 22.81 10.57
N THR A 33 -47.16 21.77 10.10
CA THR A 33 -48.61 21.47 9.97
C THR A 33 -49.26 22.07 8.70
N THR A 34 -49.83 21.17 7.88
CA THR A 34 -50.85 21.34 6.79
C THR A 34 -50.39 22.00 5.47
N THR A 35 -50.72 21.52 4.25
CA THR A 35 -52.01 21.03 3.72
C THR A 35 -51.80 20.23 2.42
N SER A 36 -52.59 19.16 2.24
CA SER A 36 -52.76 18.35 1.03
C SER A 36 -53.95 18.82 0.17
N VAL A 37 -53.86 18.85 -1.17
CA VAL A 37 -54.97 18.57 -2.13
C VAL A 37 -54.39 18.14 -3.50
N PRO A 38 -54.97 17.15 -4.21
CA PRO A 38 -54.44 16.56 -5.44
C PRO A 38 -55.02 17.18 -6.73
N VAL A 39 -54.41 16.89 -7.89
CA VAL A 39 -55.04 17.04 -9.22
C VAL A 39 -54.75 15.79 -10.06
N VAL A 40 -55.85 15.22 -10.59
CA VAL A 40 -55.94 14.09 -11.51
C VAL A 40 -56.08 14.63 -12.95
N SER A 41 -55.48 13.98 -13.95
CA SER A 41 -56.16 13.50 -15.18
C SER A 41 -55.18 12.95 -16.24
N ASP A 42 -55.41 11.68 -16.54
CA ASP A 42 -55.44 10.91 -17.80
C ASP A 42 -54.82 11.39 -19.14
N VAL A 43 -54.56 10.33 -19.93
CA VAL A 43 -54.60 10.16 -21.41
C VAL A 43 -53.25 9.93 -22.12
N THR A 44 -53.00 8.64 -22.38
CA THR A 44 -52.69 7.95 -23.65
C THR A 44 -51.72 8.54 -24.70
N GLU A 45 -50.81 7.64 -25.14
CA GLU A 45 -50.52 7.25 -26.54
C GLU A 45 -49.08 7.49 -27.08
N SER A 46 -48.52 6.37 -27.57
CA SER A 46 -47.40 6.19 -28.53
C SER A 46 -46.03 6.81 -28.24
N ASN A 47 -45.02 5.95 -28.10
CA ASN A 47 -43.76 6.17 -28.81
C ASN A 47 -42.98 4.86 -29.00
N THR A 48 -42.84 4.49 -30.28
CA THR A 48 -41.61 4.05 -30.94
C THR A 48 -40.65 3.15 -30.15
N GLN A 49 -40.59 1.92 -30.66
CA GLN A 49 -39.46 1.00 -30.56
C GLN A 49 -38.16 1.74 -30.93
N SER A 50 -37.40 2.12 -29.91
CA SER A 50 -35.99 2.51 -30.06
C SER A 50 -35.20 1.42 -29.35
N ALA A 51 -34.89 0.35 -30.08
CA ALA A 51 -33.86 -0.58 -29.64
C ALA A 51 -32.56 0.23 -29.59
N LEU A 52 -32.16 0.64 -28.38
CA LEU A 52 -30.81 1.15 -28.17
C LEU A 52 -29.85 0.04 -28.61
N PRO A 53 -28.83 0.34 -29.43
CA PRO A 53 -27.73 -0.58 -29.57
C PRO A 53 -27.17 -0.80 -28.17
N SER A 54 -27.28 -2.04 -27.69
CA SER A 54 -26.49 -2.46 -26.53
C SER A 54 -25.05 -2.46 -27.01
N THR A 55 -24.39 -1.31 -26.90
CA THR A 55 -22.94 -1.24 -26.86
C THR A 55 -22.53 -1.99 -25.60
N THR A 56 -22.32 -3.29 -25.74
CA THR A 56 -21.44 -4.03 -24.84
C THR A 56 -20.10 -3.34 -24.97
N ALA A 57 -19.81 -2.41 -24.06
CA ALA A 57 -18.44 -1.96 -23.88
C ALA A 57 -17.69 -3.23 -23.49
N GLU A 58 -16.87 -3.75 -24.39
CA GLU A 58 -15.86 -4.74 -24.02
C GLU A 58 -15.07 -4.09 -22.88
N SER A 59 -15.29 -4.58 -21.66
CA SER A 59 -14.49 -4.20 -20.51
C SER A 59 -13.07 -4.59 -20.88
N LYS A 60 -12.22 -3.59 -21.17
CA LYS A 60 -10.82 -3.80 -21.47
C LYS A 60 -10.25 -4.66 -20.34
N GLU A 61 -9.73 -5.83 -20.70
CA GLU A 61 -9.05 -6.73 -19.77
C GLU A 61 -7.88 -5.97 -19.13
N ILE A 62 -7.79 -6.02 -17.80
CA ILE A 62 -6.68 -5.42 -17.06
C ILE A 62 -5.49 -6.36 -17.20
N THR A 63 -4.36 -5.82 -17.65
CA THR A 63 -3.12 -6.60 -17.76
C THR A 63 -2.13 -6.20 -16.66
N ALA A 64 -1.12 -7.03 -16.41
CA ALA A 64 -0.05 -6.73 -15.47
C ALA A 64 0.62 -5.37 -15.77
N GLU A 65 0.76 -5.02 -17.05
CA GLU A 65 1.37 -3.76 -17.48
C GLU A 65 0.45 -2.53 -17.38
N ASP A 66 -0.84 -2.72 -17.10
CA ASP A 66 -1.73 -1.63 -16.70
C ASP A 66 -1.55 -1.28 -15.21
N ILE A 67 -0.92 -2.15 -14.41
CA ILE A 67 -0.66 -1.97 -12.97
C ILE A 67 0.80 -1.58 -12.73
N VAL A 68 1.73 -2.24 -13.43
CA VAL A 68 3.18 -2.00 -13.37
C VAL A 68 3.65 -1.57 -14.75
N PRO A 69 3.59 -0.27 -15.09
CA PRO A 69 3.88 0.22 -16.43
C PRO A 69 5.31 -0.09 -16.93
N THR A 70 6.28 -0.21 -16.02
CA THR A 70 7.67 -0.55 -16.34
C THR A 70 7.82 -1.92 -17.01
N LEU A 71 6.86 -2.84 -16.86
CA LEU A 71 6.84 -4.11 -17.57
C LEU A 71 6.80 -3.94 -19.11
N LYS A 72 6.30 -2.80 -19.62
CA LYS A 72 6.30 -2.47 -21.07
C LYS A 72 7.69 -2.11 -21.61
N LEU A 73 8.60 -1.72 -20.74
CA LEU A 73 9.95 -1.29 -21.12
C LEU A 73 10.83 -2.50 -21.39
N ALA A 74 11.98 -2.31 -22.04
CA ALA A 74 12.96 -3.38 -22.15
C ALA A 74 13.65 -3.60 -20.78
N GLN A 75 13.92 -4.86 -20.44
CA GLN A 75 14.70 -5.21 -19.26
C GLN A 75 16.12 -4.66 -19.36
N SER A 76 16.63 -4.14 -18.25
CA SER A 76 18.02 -3.72 -18.05
C SER A 76 18.74 -4.62 -17.06
N ASP A 77 20.06 -4.51 -16.96
CA ASP A 77 20.85 -5.31 -16.00
C ASP A 77 20.45 -5.04 -14.53
N THR A 78 19.93 -3.85 -14.23
CA THR A 78 19.46 -3.50 -12.87
C THR A 78 18.13 -4.13 -12.51
N ASP A 79 17.40 -4.65 -13.50
CA ASP A 79 16.11 -5.32 -13.31
C ASP A 79 16.26 -6.81 -12.97
N LEU A 80 17.50 -7.33 -13.00
CA LEU A 80 17.75 -8.73 -12.71
C LEU A 80 17.72 -8.99 -11.19
N PRO A 81 17.04 -10.06 -10.75
CA PRO A 81 17.10 -10.49 -9.35
C PRO A 81 18.52 -10.88 -8.94
N PRO A 82 18.85 -10.82 -7.63
CA PRO A 82 20.19 -11.12 -7.13
C PRO A 82 20.58 -12.60 -7.29
N GLU A 83 19.60 -13.50 -7.36
CA GLU A 83 19.77 -14.93 -7.56
C GLU A 83 18.81 -15.42 -8.66
N GLU A 84 19.16 -16.52 -9.31
CA GLU A 84 18.31 -17.11 -10.34
C GLU A 84 16.99 -17.63 -9.74
N ILE A 85 15.88 -17.35 -10.42
CA ILE A 85 14.57 -17.89 -10.09
C ILE A 85 14.36 -19.22 -10.81
N GLU A 86 14.21 -20.28 -10.02
CA GLU A 86 14.00 -21.66 -10.49
C GLU A 86 12.56 -21.93 -10.97
N ASP A 87 11.61 -21.05 -10.64
CA ASP A 87 10.23 -21.17 -11.09
C ASP A 87 10.14 -20.90 -12.59
N ALA A 88 10.02 -21.99 -13.36
CA ALA A 88 9.95 -21.96 -14.81
C ALA A 88 8.67 -21.28 -15.35
N SER A 89 7.63 -21.11 -14.52
CA SER A 89 6.41 -20.41 -14.94
C SER A 89 6.60 -18.89 -15.01
N ILE A 90 7.65 -18.35 -14.41
CA ILE A 90 7.93 -16.90 -14.43
C ILE A 90 8.71 -16.55 -15.69
N LYS A 91 8.18 -15.59 -16.47
CA LYS A 91 8.83 -15.06 -17.67
C LYS A 91 10.01 -14.17 -17.26
N LYS A 92 11.23 -14.72 -17.26
CA LYS A 92 12.44 -14.05 -16.74
C LYS A 92 12.74 -12.69 -17.41
N GLU A 93 12.37 -12.53 -18.68
CA GLU A 93 12.49 -11.28 -19.45
C GLU A 93 11.58 -10.14 -18.96
N THR A 94 10.60 -10.47 -18.11
CA THR A 94 9.64 -9.51 -17.56
C THR A 94 10.03 -8.96 -16.20
N PHE A 95 11.11 -9.45 -15.54
CA PHE A 95 11.53 -8.86 -14.27
C PHE A 95 11.82 -7.38 -14.42
N ARG A 96 11.25 -6.55 -13.55
CA ARG A 96 11.62 -5.14 -13.36
C ARG A 96 11.97 -4.92 -11.91
N ALA A 97 12.94 -4.08 -11.60
CA ALA A 97 13.21 -3.70 -10.21
C ALA A 97 12.18 -2.65 -9.75
N LEU A 98 11.63 -2.82 -8.55
CA LEU A 98 10.90 -1.74 -7.87
C LEU A 98 11.88 -0.78 -7.17
N ALA A 99 11.32 0.28 -6.59
CA ALA A 99 12.08 1.21 -5.78
C ALA A 99 12.75 0.45 -4.62
N PRO A 100 14.06 0.65 -4.38
CA PRO A 100 14.78 -0.10 -3.38
C PRO A 100 14.31 0.25 -1.97
N LEU A 101 14.06 -0.78 -1.16
CA LEU A 101 13.76 -0.68 0.26
C LEU A 101 14.93 -1.27 1.06
N SER A 102 15.11 -0.79 2.29
CA SER A 102 16.13 -1.28 3.20
C SER A 102 15.82 -2.70 3.70
N TYR A 103 14.52 -3.01 3.86
CA TYR A 103 14.03 -4.32 4.32
C TYR A 103 13.89 -5.37 3.19
N SER A 104 13.85 -4.97 1.92
CA SER A 104 13.53 -5.88 0.82
C SER A 104 14.14 -5.48 -0.53
N ARG A 105 14.27 -6.47 -1.40
CA ARG A 105 14.46 -6.28 -2.84
C ARG A 105 13.29 -6.91 -3.57
N GLU A 106 12.65 -6.15 -4.45
CA GLU A 106 11.35 -6.50 -5.03
C GLU A 106 11.38 -6.39 -6.55
N TYR A 107 10.82 -7.41 -7.20
CA TYR A 107 10.82 -7.57 -8.64
C TYR A 107 9.45 -8.07 -9.13
N PRO A 108 8.59 -7.19 -9.69
CA PRO A 108 7.44 -7.63 -10.47
C PRO A 108 7.88 -8.39 -11.71
N ALA A 109 7.11 -9.39 -12.07
CA ALA A 109 7.22 -10.17 -13.29
C ALA A 109 5.84 -10.69 -13.69
N VAL A 110 5.76 -11.35 -14.85
CA VAL A 110 4.54 -11.98 -15.34
C VAL A 110 4.78 -13.48 -15.47
N ASN A 111 3.83 -14.30 -15.04
CA ASN A 111 3.91 -15.75 -15.27
C ASN A 111 3.40 -16.14 -16.68
N GLU A 112 3.45 -17.43 -17.01
CA GLU A 112 2.93 -17.96 -18.27
C GLU A 112 1.44 -17.66 -18.49
N SER A 113 0.64 -17.66 -17.43
CA SER A 113 -0.80 -17.36 -17.46
C SER A 113 -1.14 -15.88 -17.64
N GLY A 114 -0.18 -14.96 -17.46
CA GLY A 114 -0.41 -13.52 -17.53
C GLY A 114 -0.65 -12.85 -16.18
N ASP A 115 -0.56 -13.61 -15.07
CA ASP A 115 -0.70 -13.07 -13.72
C ASP A 115 0.49 -12.17 -13.37
N LEU A 116 0.21 -11.14 -12.57
CA LEU A 116 1.25 -10.29 -12.01
C LEU A 116 1.85 -10.99 -10.79
N CYS A 117 3.17 -11.22 -10.83
CA CYS A 117 3.92 -11.87 -9.76
C CYS A 117 4.87 -10.88 -9.10
N LEU A 118 4.88 -10.85 -7.77
CA LEU A 118 5.88 -10.15 -6.99
C LEU A 118 6.90 -11.16 -6.46
N VAL A 119 8.15 -11.00 -6.90
CA VAL A 119 9.29 -11.80 -6.43
C VAL A 119 10.12 -10.96 -5.49
N ALA A 120 10.42 -11.48 -4.31
CA ALA A 120 11.10 -10.69 -3.29
C ALA A 120 12.11 -11.48 -2.46
N TRP A 121 13.08 -10.73 -1.92
CA TRP A 121 14.01 -11.14 -0.89
C TRP A 121 13.90 -10.19 0.29
N ALA A 122 13.89 -10.72 1.51
CA ALA A 122 14.13 -9.95 2.71
C ALA A 122 15.62 -9.59 2.79
N SER A 123 15.92 -8.39 3.28
CA SER A 123 17.25 -7.84 3.40
C SER A 123 17.52 -7.42 4.83
N SER A 124 18.66 -7.83 5.39
CA SER A 124 19.15 -7.28 6.65
C SER A 124 19.58 -5.85 6.33
N GLY A 125 18.73 -4.87 6.62
CA GLY A 125 18.97 -3.44 6.34
C GLY A 125 20.09 -2.84 7.20
N ASP A 126 21.20 -3.56 7.33
CA ASP A 126 22.35 -3.24 8.15
C ASP A 126 23.31 -2.39 7.32
N GLY A 127 23.55 -1.16 7.79
CA GLY A 127 24.51 -0.25 7.20
C GLY A 127 25.94 -0.79 7.20
N ASP A 128 26.67 -0.43 6.15
CA ASP A 128 28.11 -0.63 5.91
C ASP A 128 28.63 -2.07 5.64
N GLY A 129 27.77 -3.09 5.55
CA GLY A 129 28.14 -4.47 5.17
C GLY A 129 27.36 -5.01 3.94
N PRO A 130 27.79 -6.14 3.33
CA PRO A 130 26.95 -6.81 2.33
C PRO A 130 25.68 -7.33 3.03
N ALA A 131 24.52 -6.89 2.56
CA ALA A 131 23.23 -7.30 3.12
C ALA A 131 23.06 -8.82 3.03
N THR A 132 22.64 -9.43 4.14
CA THR A 132 22.20 -10.82 4.18
C THR A 132 20.80 -10.90 3.58
N LEU A 133 20.59 -11.83 2.65
CA LEU A 133 19.30 -12.01 1.99
C LEU A 133 18.59 -13.29 2.45
N ASN A 134 17.26 -13.23 2.49
CA ASN A 134 16.38 -14.39 2.67
C ASN A 134 15.32 -14.41 1.57
N GLY A 135 15.12 -15.56 0.94
CA GLY A 135 14.26 -15.69 -0.23
C GLY A 135 14.90 -16.59 -1.29
N PRO A 136 14.40 -16.56 -2.54
CA PRO A 136 13.24 -15.79 -2.99
C PRO A 136 11.92 -16.31 -2.39
N LYS A 137 10.94 -15.43 -2.32
CA LYS A 137 9.52 -15.80 -2.26
C LYS A 137 8.80 -15.16 -3.44
N ILE A 138 7.78 -15.85 -3.95
CA ILE A 138 6.99 -15.43 -5.10
C ILE A 138 5.52 -15.48 -4.70
N GLN A 139 4.77 -14.42 -5.02
CA GLN A 139 3.32 -14.38 -4.94
C GLN A 139 2.78 -13.85 -6.27
N CYS A 140 1.93 -14.64 -6.92
CA CYS A 140 1.26 -14.25 -8.16
C CYS A 140 -0.22 -14.00 -7.90
N GLN A 141 -0.80 -13.06 -8.64
CA GLN A 141 -2.22 -12.71 -8.55
C GLN A 141 -2.74 -12.27 -9.92
N ASP A 142 -4.00 -12.61 -10.21
CA ASP A 142 -4.72 -12.12 -11.39
C ASP A 142 -4.61 -10.57 -11.43
N PRO A 143 -4.34 -9.95 -12.59
CA PRO A 143 -4.17 -8.50 -12.65
C PRO A 143 -5.39 -7.72 -12.16
N THR A 144 -6.61 -8.22 -12.35
CA THR A 144 -7.81 -7.55 -11.83
C THR A 144 -7.79 -7.53 -10.30
N GLU A 145 -7.48 -8.66 -9.68
CA GLU A 145 -7.37 -8.75 -8.22
C GLU A 145 -6.20 -7.94 -7.67
N ALA A 146 -5.04 -7.96 -8.34
CA ALA A 146 -3.86 -7.21 -7.94
C ALA A 146 -4.09 -5.70 -8.06
N LYS A 147 -4.87 -5.25 -9.05
CA LYS A 147 -5.28 -3.86 -9.18
C LYS A 147 -6.18 -3.42 -8.02
N GLU A 148 -7.05 -4.29 -7.52
CA GLU A 148 -7.98 -3.96 -6.44
C GLU A 148 -7.35 -4.07 -5.05
N ASN A 149 -6.47 -5.06 -4.85
CA ASN A 149 -5.98 -5.45 -3.53
C ASN A 149 -4.46 -5.29 -3.34
N GLY A 150 -3.73 -4.94 -4.41
CA GLY A 150 -2.27 -5.00 -4.40
C GLY A 150 -1.78 -6.45 -4.36
N ILE A 151 -0.49 -6.64 -4.06
CA ILE A 151 0.11 -7.95 -3.84
C ILE A 151 0.87 -7.92 -2.53
N SER A 152 0.50 -8.79 -1.60
CA SER A 152 1.17 -8.96 -0.31
C SER A 152 1.98 -10.24 -0.28
N LEU A 153 3.13 -10.20 0.39
CA LEU A 153 4.03 -11.35 0.51
C LEU A 153 4.71 -11.31 1.89
N LYS A 154 4.96 -12.49 2.45
CA LYS A 154 5.66 -12.65 3.72
C LYS A 154 6.83 -13.62 3.57
N ILE A 155 7.99 -13.21 4.07
CA ILE A 155 9.18 -14.03 4.22
C ILE A 155 9.46 -14.12 5.72
N GLU A 156 9.30 -15.32 6.27
CA GLU A 156 9.58 -15.56 7.68
C GLU A 156 11.08 -15.44 7.95
N SER A 157 11.43 -14.86 9.10
CA SER A 157 12.81 -14.86 9.60
C SER A 157 13.23 -16.26 10.01
N ASP A 158 14.48 -16.64 9.74
CA ASP A 158 15.08 -17.88 10.27
C ASP A 158 16.50 -17.60 10.77
N LYS A 159 16.77 -17.84 12.05
CA LYS A 159 18.05 -17.69 12.76
C LYS A 159 18.95 -16.54 12.30
N ASP A 160 19.68 -16.76 11.21
CA ASP A 160 20.71 -15.87 10.66
C ASP A 160 20.24 -15.08 9.42
N LYS A 161 18.95 -15.17 9.09
CA LYS A 161 18.34 -14.58 7.90
C LYS A 161 17.16 -13.66 8.27
N PRO A 162 17.08 -12.47 7.65
CA PRO A 162 16.02 -11.50 7.91
C PRO A 162 14.65 -12.05 7.48
N GLY A 163 13.59 -11.56 8.13
CA GLY A 163 12.21 -11.70 7.67
C GLY A 163 11.66 -10.36 7.20
N VAL A 164 10.61 -10.38 6.38
CA VAL A 164 9.91 -9.17 5.92
C VAL A 164 8.45 -9.49 5.64
N VAL A 165 7.56 -8.56 5.98
CA VAL A 165 6.21 -8.47 5.43
C VAL A 165 6.21 -7.32 4.44
N LEU A 166 5.83 -7.59 3.20
CA LEU A 166 5.88 -6.64 2.11
C LEU A 166 4.54 -6.56 1.38
N ALA A 167 4.25 -5.38 0.85
CA ALA A 167 3.05 -5.16 0.06
C ALA A 167 3.34 -4.15 -1.06
N MET A 168 3.09 -4.57 -2.30
CA MET A 168 2.91 -3.66 -3.41
C MET A 168 1.46 -3.19 -3.38
N LEU A 169 1.23 -1.91 -3.09
CA LEU A 169 -0.10 -1.35 -2.93
C LEU A 169 -0.85 -1.29 -4.27
N PRO A 170 -2.20 -1.26 -4.24
CA PRO A 170 -2.99 -0.94 -5.42
C PRO A 170 -2.54 0.37 -6.09
N PRO A 171 -2.53 0.47 -7.42
CA PRO A 171 -1.95 1.60 -8.16
C PRO A 171 -2.65 2.95 -7.91
N GLU A 172 -3.89 2.94 -7.41
CA GLU A 172 -4.61 4.14 -7.00
C GLU A 172 -4.14 4.72 -5.65
N ILE A 173 -3.46 3.93 -4.82
CA ILE A 173 -2.89 4.39 -3.55
C ILE A 173 -1.54 5.05 -3.83
N THR A 174 -1.58 6.36 -4.05
CA THR A 174 -0.39 7.15 -4.40
C THR A 174 0.56 7.31 -3.22
N GLU A 175 1.81 7.69 -3.49
CA GLU A 175 2.81 7.96 -2.47
C GLU A 175 2.33 8.96 -1.41
N ASP A 176 1.68 10.06 -1.82
CA ASP A 176 1.13 11.06 -0.90
C ASP A 176 0.07 10.48 0.06
N VAL A 177 -0.80 9.60 -0.46
CA VAL A 177 -1.82 8.92 0.35
C VAL A 177 -1.14 7.99 1.33
N ALA A 178 -0.23 7.14 0.85
CA ALA A 178 0.52 6.21 1.67
C ALA A 178 1.29 6.95 2.78
N ARG A 179 2.05 7.99 2.43
CA ARG A 179 2.78 8.86 3.35
C ARG A 179 1.88 9.46 4.42
N SER A 180 0.71 10.00 4.04
CA SER A 180 -0.23 10.62 4.98
C SER A 180 -0.81 9.66 6.03
N VAL A 181 -0.81 8.35 5.73
CA VAL A 181 -1.24 7.28 6.62
C VAL A 181 -0.05 6.79 7.45
N LEU A 182 1.04 6.43 6.79
CA LEU A 182 2.18 5.74 7.40
C LEU A 182 2.95 6.63 8.38
N LEU A 183 3.02 7.95 8.17
CA LEU A 183 3.67 8.86 9.11
C LEU A 183 2.89 9.04 10.43
N LYS A 184 1.66 8.51 10.53
CA LYS A 184 0.90 8.48 11.78
C LYS A 184 1.27 7.28 12.66
N ILE A 185 1.97 6.28 12.10
CA ILE A 185 2.44 5.13 12.86
C ILE A 185 3.54 5.61 13.84
N PRO A 186 3.46 5.26 15.14
CA PRO A 186 4.45 5.67 16.12
C PRO A 186 5.88 5.28 15.70
N GLY A 187 6.80 6.25 15.70
CA GLY A 187 8.20 6.04 15.32
C GLY A 187 8.46 6.02 13.80
N ASN A 188 7.43 6.15 12.96
CA ASN A 188 7.58 6.16 11.52
C ASN A 188 8.00 7.57 11.03
N HIS A 189 9.22 7.66 10.52
CA HIS A 189 9.86 8.91 10.07
C HIS A 189 10.61 8.63 8.76
N GLU A 190 10.82 9.64 7.92
CA GLU A 190 11.40 9.40 6.58
C GLU A 190 12.93 9.32 6.56
N ASP A 191 13.58 9.97 7.54
CA ASP A 191 15.04 10.13 7.59
C ASP A 191 15.78 8.96 8.28
N LEU A 192 15.03 8.03 8.86
CA LEU A 192 15.56 6.86 9.58
C LEU A 192 15.00 5.59 8.92
N ARG A 193 15.56 4.42 9.26
CA ARG A 193 14.94 3.12 8.95
C ARG A 193 13.68 3.01 9.82
N PRO A 194 12.48 3.22 9.27
CA PRO A 194 11.29 3.38 10.08
C PRO A 194 10.59 2.03 10.26
N PRO A 195 9.69 1.88 11.25
CA PRO A 195 8.97 0.62 11.46
C PRO A 195 8.29 0.09 10.19
N VAL A 196 7.71 0.99 9.39
CA VAL A 196 7.16 0.70 8.07
C VAL A 196 7.82 1.60 7.03
N GLU A 197 8.72 1.02 6.25
CA GLU A 197 9.36 1.69 5.14
C GLU A 197 8.45 1.67 3.92
N PHE A 198 8.44 2.76 3.15
CA PHE A 198 7.72 2.84 1.89
C PHE A 198 8.50 3.66 0.86
N ARG A 199 8.36 3.25 -0.40
CA ARG A 199 8.92 3.93 -1.57
C ARG A 199 7.97 3.78 -2.75
N ALA A 200 7.96 4.80 -3.60
CA ALA A 200 7.27 4.73 -4.88
C ALA A 200 8.28 4.63 -6.03
N THR A 201 7.92 3.91 -7.08
CA THR A 201 8.62 4.01 -8.37
C THR A 201 8.34 5.36 -9.03
N GLU A 202 9.07 5.69 -10.10
CA GLU A 202 8.82 6.92 -10.89
C GLU A 202 7.39 6.94 -11.48
N ASP A 203 6.82 5.76 -11.75
CA ASP A 203 5.44 5.60 -12.25
C ASP A 203 4.39 5.62 -11.12
N GLY A 204 4.81 5.83 -9.86
CA GLY A 204 3.92 6.01 -8.71
C GLY A 204 3.44 4.73 -8.03
N LEU A 205 4.00 3.56 -8.39
CA LEU A 205 3.69 2.29 -7.72
C LEU A 205 4.37 2.25 -6.35
N VAL A 206 3.58 2.10 -5.28
CA VAL A 206 4.08 2.16 -3.91
C VAL A 206 4.30 0.76 -3.36
N SER A 207 5.51 0.51 -2.84
CA SER A 207 5.83 -0.68 -2.04
C SER A 207 5.99 -0.31 -0.57
N LEU A 208 5.57 -1.22 0.29
CA LEU A 208 5.74 -1.20 1.74
C LEU A 208 6.57 -2.39 2.18
N ALA A 209 7.45 -2.18 3.16
CA ALA A 209 8.15 -3.26 3.83
C ALA A 209 8.33 -2.97 5.32
N MET A 210 8.18 -4.03 6.12
CA MET A 210 8.37 -4.00 7.57
C MET A 210 8.83 -5.34 8.09
N GLU A 211 9.38 -5.37 9.30
CA GLU A 211 9.69 -6.63 9.99
C GLU A 211 8.39 -7.38 10.36
N PRO A 212 8.40 -8.73 10.38
CA PRO A 212 7.23 -9.52 10.76
C PRO A 212 6.66 -9.20 12.15
N GLU A 213 7.51 -8.79 13.10
CA GLU A 213 7.05 -8.38 14.43
C GLU A 213 6.25 -7.06 14.36
N THR A 214 6.75 -6.07 13.61
CA THR A 214 6.02 -4.83 13.36
C THR A 214 4.68 -5.08 12.68
N ALA A 215 4.66 -5.95 11.67
CA ALA A 215 3.43 -6.32 10.97
C ALA A 215 2.37 -6.89 11.93
N LYS A 216 2.79 -7.81 12.79
CA LYS A 216 1.94 -8.42 13.82
C LYS A 216 1.43 -7.42 14.85
N ASP A 217 2.27 -6.47 15.26
CA ASP A 217 1.87 -5.44 16.24
C ASP A 217 0.87 -4.44 15.64
N LEU A 218 0.94 -4.18 14.34
CA LEU A 218 0.01 -3.32 13.61
C LEU A 218 -1.30 -4.03 13.26
N GLY A 219 -1.23 -5.30 12.83
CA GLY A 219 -2.36 -6.13 12.39
C GLY A 219 -2.92 -5.71 11.02
N GLU A 220 -3.30 -4.45 10.87
CA GLU A 220 -3.81 -3.89 9.62
C GLU A 220 -3.42 -2.42 9.42
N ILE A 221 -3.39 -1.97 8.16
CA ILE A 221 -3.24 -0.56 7.79
C ILE A 221 -4.34 -0.18 6.80
N THR A 222 -5.06 0.90 7.10
CA THR A 222 -6.16 1.39 6.26
C THR A 222 -5.74 2.62 5.45
N PHE A 223 -5.88 2.55 4.13
CA PHE A 223 -5.60 3.65 3.21
C PHE A 223 -6.91 4.18 2.59
N PRO A 224 -7.15 5.50 2.60
CA PRO A 224 -8.32 6.07 1.94
C PRO A 224 -8.16 6.02 0.41
N ARG A 225 -9.20 5.61 -0.31
CA ARG A 225 -9.29 5.68 -1.77
C ARG A 225 -9.93 6.99 -2.20
N LYS A 226 -9.63 7.45 -3.42
CA LYS A 226 -10.14 8.72 -3.97
C LYS A 226 -11.68 8.77 -4.08
N GLU A 227 -12.32 7.62 -4.29
CA GLU A 227 -13.78 7.49 -4.37
C GLU A 227 -14.48 7.44 -2.99
N GLY A 228 -13.73 7.54 -1.90
CA GLY A 228 -14.26 7.53 -0.53
C GLY A 228 -14.42 6.13 0.09
N SER A 229 -14.07 5.08 -0.63
CA SER A 229 -13.85 3.73 -0.08
C SER A 229 -12.48 3.65 0.63
N GLU A 230 -12.21 2.52 1.28
CA GLU A 230 -10.94 2.27 1.96
C GLU A 230 -10.31 0.98 1.42
N PHE A 231 -8.98 0.98 1.31
CA PHE A 231 -8.18 -0.22 1.12
C PHE A 231 -7.64 -0.65 2.49
N VAL A 232 -7.91 -1.89 2.88
CA VAL A 232 -7.40 -2.47 4.13
C VAL A 232 -6.31 -3.46 3.79
N LEU A 233 -5.08 -3.13 4.18
CA LEU A 233 -3.95 -4.03 4.10
C LEU A 233 -3.88 -4.87 5.38
N ASN A 234 -4.20 -6.16 5.26
CA ASN A 234 -4.01 -7.12 6.35
C ASN A 234 -2.55 -7.55 6.41
N LEU A 235 -1.94 -7.52 7.60
CA LEU A 235 -0.51 -7.76 7.80
C LEU A 235 -0.19 -9.12 8.47
N ASP A 236 -1.22 -9.84 8.93
CA ASP A 236 -1.12 -11.12 9.65
C ASP A 236 -1.05 -12.36 8.73
#